data_AF-A0A8C6DXA6-F1
#
_entry.id   AF-A0A8C6DXA6-F1
#
_cell.length_a   1.000
_cell.length_b   1.000
_cell.length_c   1.000
_cell.angle_alpha   90.00
_cell.angle_beta   90.00
_cell.angle_gamma   90.00
#
_symmetry.space_group_name_H-M   'P 1'
#
loop_
_entity.id
_entity.type
_entity.pdbx_description
1 polymer ?
#
loop_
_entity_poly.entity_id
_entity_poly.type
_entity_poly.pdbx_seq_one_letter_code
_entity_poly.pdbx_strand_id
1 'polypeptide(L)'
;MRFLRPDSASADPDNLKYSSSRDRGGSSSYGLQPSNSAVVSRQRHDDTRIHADIQNDEKGGYSVNGGSGENTYGRKSLGQELRVNNVTSPEFTSIQHGSRALAIKDMRKSQERSMSYSDESRLSNLLRRITREDDRDRRLATVKQLKEFIQQPENKLVLVKQLDNILAAVHDVLNESSKLLQELRQEGACCLGLLCASLSYEAEKIFKWIFSKFSSSAKDEVKLLYLCATYKALETVGEKKAFSSVMQLVMTSLQSILENVDTPELLCKCVKCILLVARCYPHIFSTNFRDTVDILVGWHIDHTQKPSLTQQVSGWLQSLEPFWVADLAFSTTLLGQFLEDMEAYAEDLSHVASGESVDEDVPPPSVSLPKLAALLRVFSTVVRSIGERFSPIRGPPITEAYVTDVLYRVMRCVTAANQVFFSEAVLTAANECVGVLLGSLDPSMTIHCDMVITYGLDQLENCQTCGTDYIISVLNLLTLIVEQINTKLPSSFVEKLFIPSSKLLFLRYHKEKEVVAVAHAVYQAVLSLKNIPVLETAYKLILGEMTCALNNLLHSLQLPDACSEIKHEAFKNHVFNVDNAKFVVIFDLSALTTIGNAKNSLIGVSIF
;
A
#
# COMPACT_ATOMS: atom_id res chain seq x y z
N MET A 1 25.58 8.45 6.96
CA MET A 1 26.72 7.71 6.35
C MET A 1 27.92 8.65 6.18
N ARG A 2 29.12 8.14 5.79
CA ARG A 2 30.26 9.00 5.41
C ARG A 2 30.12 9.42 3.95
N PHE A 3 30.04 10.73 3.68
CA PHE A 3 30.15 11.26 2.31
C PHE A 3 31.61 11.41 1.88
N LEU A 4 31.88 11.18 0.60
CA LEU A 4 33.16 11.45 -0.06
C LEU A 4 33.00 12.64 -1.01
N ARG A 5 34.00 13.53 -1.05
CA ARG A 5 34.10 14.60 -2.05
C ARG A 5 34.41 14.03 -3.44
N PRO A 6 33.88 14.65 -4.51
CA PRO A 6 34.59 14.83 -5.76
C PRO A 6 35.34 16.17 -5.78
N ASP A 7 36.50 16.24 -6.44
CA ASP A 7 37.29 17.47 -6.58
C ASP A 7 36.79 18.37 -7.73
N SER A 8 36.96 19.69 -7.56
CA SER A 8 36.58 20.73 -8.52
C SER A 8 37.62 20.92 -9.63
N ALA A 9 37.16 21.08 -10.88
CA ALA A 9 37.98 21.54 -12.00
C ALA A 9 37.22 22.61 -12.83
N SER A 10 37.87 23.74 -13.09
CA SER A 10 37.27 24.94 -13.69
C SER A 10 37.68 25.15 -15.16
N ALA A 11 36.76 25.66 -15.99
CA ALA A 11 37.06 26.28 -17.28
C ALA A 11 36.00 27.34 -17.64
N ASP A 12 36.40 28.43 -18.28
CA ASP A 12 35.61 29.65 -18.46
C ASP A 12 34.51 29.58 -19.57
N PRO A 13 33.47 30.41 -19.47
CA PRO A 13 32.47 30.62 -20.52
C PRO A 13 32.86 31.78 -21.48
N ASP A 14 32.56 31.68 -22.78
CA ASP A 14 32.48 32.87 -23.63
C ASP A 14 31.65 32.70 -24.93
N ASN A 15 31.21 33.85 -25.46
CA ASN A 15 30.69 34.15 -26.81
C ASN A 15 29.28 33.72 -27.25
N LEU A 16 28.36 34.69 -27.19
CA LEU A 16 27.60 35.31 -28.33
C LEU A 16 26.83 34.39 -29.34
N LYS A 17 25.65 34.77 -29.87
CA LYS A 17 25.17 36.12 -30.26
C LYS A 17 23.64 36.16 -30.52
N TYR A 18 23.09 37.38 -30.56
CA TYR A 18 21.70 37.68 -30.95
C TYR A 18 21.35 37.30 -32.40
N SER A 19 20.07 37.00 -32.64
CA SER A 19 19.32 37.66 -33.73
C SER A 19 17.82 37.71 -33.42
N SER A 20 17.14 38.81 -33.78
CA SER A 20 15.74 39.05 -33.48
C SER A 20 15.07 39.85 -34.60
N SER A 21 13.90 39.43 -35.06
CA SER A 21 13.12 40.14 -36.09
C SER A 21 11.66 40.36 -35.64
N ARG A 22 11.35 41.62 -35.31
CA ARG A 22 9.99 42.15 -35.43
C ARG A 22 9.78 42.63 -36.86
N ASP A 23 8.57 42.53 -37.41
CA ASP A 23 7.75 43.74 -37.56
C ASP A 23 6.27 43.45 -37.90
N ARG A 24 5.40 44.39 -37.49
CA ARG A 24 4.03 44.75 -37.99
C ARG A 24 3.03 43.61 -38.34
N GLY A 25 1.76 43.63 -37.91
CA GLY A 25 0.99 44.64 -37.16
C GLY A 25 -0.21 45.19 -37.97
N GLY A 26 -1.38 45.31 -37.35
CA GLY A 26 -2.59 45.89 -37.97
C GLY A 26 -3.88 45.28 -37.43
N SER A 27 -4.67 46.09 -36.72
CA SER A 27 -5.93 45.67 -36.08
C SER A 27 -7.16 46.04 -36.91
N SER A 28 -8.22 45.23 -36.86
CA SER A 28 -9.60 45.72 -36.87
C SER A 28 -10.56 44.68 -36.25
N SER A 29 -11.73 45.16 -35.84
CA SER A 29 -12.79 44.39 -35.16
C SER A 29 -14.10 44.43 -35.98
N TYR A 30 -15.24 44.15 -35.32
CA TYR A 30 -16.60 44.05 -35.87
C TYR A 30 -16.86 42.78 -36.72
N GLY A 31 -17.99 42.07 -36.59
CA GLY A 31 -19.05 42.18 -35.58
C GLY A 31 -20.34 41.43 -35.95
N LEU A 32 -21.05 40.90 -34.94
CA LEU A 32 -22.48 40.52 -34.92
C LEU A 32 -23.03 39.53 -35.99
N GLN A 33 -23.37 38.31 -35.54
CA GLN A 33 -24.73 37.74 -35.37
C GLN A 33 -25.91 38.11 -36.34
N PRO A 34 -27.07 37.37 -36.37
CA PRO A 34 -27.43 36.11 -35.67
C PRO A 34 -28.33 35.06 -36.43
N SER A 35 -28.40 33.85 -35.83
CA SER A 35 -29.63 33.03 -35.58
C SER A 35 -30.44 32.28 -36.68
N ASN A 36 -31.08 31.20 -36.20
CA ASN A 36 -32.36 30.58 -36.63
C ASN A 36 -32.38 29.70 -37.90
N SER A 37 -33.16 28.59 -37.96
CA SER A 37 -34.03 27.92 -36.96
C SER A 37 -34.52 26.53 -37.40
N ALA A 38 -34.98 25.70 -36.44
CA ALA A 38 -36.07 24.71 -36.58
C ALA A 38 -35.82 23.42 -37.44
N VAL A 39 -36.50 22.27 -37.29
CA VAL A 39 -37.42 21.73 -36.23
C VAL A 39 -37.51 20.18 -36.30
N VAL A 40 -37.64 19.53 -35.13
CA VAL A 40 -38.27 18.22 -34.78
C VAL A 40 -38.53 17.13 -35.87
N SER A 41 -38.10 15.87 -35.60
CA SER A 41 -39.00 14.67 -35.69
C SER A 41 -38.47 13.34 -35.11
N ARG A 42 -39.24 12.81 -34.15
CA ARG A 42 -39.71 11.41 -33.95
C ARG A 42 -38.75 10.19 -33.82
N GLN A 43 -38.87 9.57 -32.64
CA GLN A 43 -39.12 8.12 -32.36
C GLN A 43 -39.60 7.25 -33.56
N ARG A 44 -39.41 5.91 -33.60
CA ARG A 44 -39.31 4.89 -32.52
C ARG A 44 -38.63 3.58 -33.03
N HIS A 45 -38.53 2.57 -32.15
CA HIS A 45 -37.97 1.21 -32.32
C HIS A 45 -38.15 0.51 -33.69
N ASP A 46 -37.17 -0.36 -34.01
CA ASP A 46 -37.46 -1.77 -34.30
C ASP A 46 -36.30 -2.67 -33.76
N ASP A 47 -36.55 -3.97 -33.59
CA ASP A 47 -35.61 -4.98 -33.07
C ASP A 47 -34.94 -5.80 -34.19
N THR A 48 -33.76 -6.42 -33.93
CA THR A 48 -33.43 -7.84 -34.24
C THR A 48 -31.92 -8.15 -34.35
N ARG A 49 -31.43 -8.95 -33.37
CA ARG A 49 -30.31 -9.93 -33.39
C ARG A 49 -28.85 -9.53 -33.70
N ILE A 50 -28.03 -9.75 -32.66
CA ILE A 50 -26.82 -10.61 -32.65
C ILE A 50 -25.80 -10.42 -33.79
N HIS A 51 -24.69 -9.76 -33.44
CA HIS A 51 -23.36 -10.34 -33.62
C HIS A 51 -22.55 -10.07 -32.34
N ALA A 52 -21.63 -10.98 -31.98
CA ALA A 52 -20.84 -10.87 -30.76
C ALA A 52 -19.35 -10.81 -31.11
N ASP A 53 -18.72 -9.67 -30.86
CA ASP A 53 -17.27 -9.49 -30.88
C ASP A 53 -16.75 -9.34 -29.45
N ILE A 54 -15.70 -10.10 -29.13
CA ILE A 54 -15.09 -10.15 -27.80
C ILE A 54 -13.83 -9.29 -27.81
N GLN A 55 -13.88 -8.14 -27.13
CA GLN A 55 -12.68 -7.40 -26.74
C GLN A 55 -12.39 -7.64 -25.25
N ASN A 56 -11.24 -8.27 -24.97
CA ASN A 56 -10.77 -8.47 -23.61
C ASN A 56 -10.07 -7.20 -23.12
N ASP A 57 -10.63 -6.57 -22.09
CA ASP A 57 -10.02 -5.43 -21.38
C ASP A 57 -9.72 -5.87 -19.94
N GLU A 58 -8.46 -6.24 -19.65
CA GLU A 58 -8.05 -6.77 -18.34
C GLU A 58 -7.95 -5.67 -17.26
N LYS A 59 -9.09 -5.25 -16.70
CA LYS A 59 -9.14 -4.46 -15.45
C LYS A 59 -9.28 -5.36 -14.22
N GLY A 60 -8.15 -5.90 -13.77
CA GLY A 60 -8.03 -6.62 -12.49
C GLY A 60 -8.18 -5.69 -11.28
N GLY A 61 -9.41 -5.40 -10.88
CA GLY A 61 -9.72 -4.60 -9.69
C GLY A 61 -9.57 -5.40 -8.38
N TYR A 62 -8.74 -4.91 -7.46
CA TYR A 62 -8.58 -5.49 -6.13
C TYR A 62 -9.74 -5.08 -5.22
N SER A 63 -10.64 -6.01 -4.91
CA SER A 63 -11.69 -5.80 -3.91
C SER A 63 -11.16 -6.07 -2.50
N VAL A 64 -10.85 -5.01 -1.76
CA VAL A 64 -10.67 -5.09 -0.30
C VAL A 64 -12.06 -5.07 0.34
N ASN A 65 -12.47 -6.17 0.96
CA ASN A 65 -13.75 -6.25 1.66
C ASN A 65 -13.50 -6.69 3.11
N GLY A 66 -13.59 -5.74 4.05
CA GLY A 66 -13.34 -5.98 5.47
C GLY A 66 -14.51 -6.69 6.13
N GLY A 67 -14.30 -7.92 6.61
CA GLY A 67 -15.26 -8.64 7.44
C GLY A 67 -15.02 -8.35 8.93
N SER A 68 -15.99 -7.77 9.62
CA SER A 68 -15.94 -7.61 11.07
C SER A 68 -16.01 -8.97 11.78
N GLY A 69 -15.36 -9.09 12.93
CA GLY A 69 -15.21 -10.36 13.66
C GLY A 69 -16.09 -10.46 14.92
N GLU A 70 -16.38 -11.69 15.33
CA GLU A 70 -16.82 -12.02 16.69
C GLU A 70 -15.97 -13.16 17.27
N ASN A 71 -15.65 -13.06 18.55
CA ASN A 71 -14.78 -14.00 19.27
C ASN A 71 -15.56 -15.14 19.93
N THR A 72 -15.01 -16.36 19.96
CA THR A 72 -15.20 -17.30 21.09
C THR A 72 -14.06 -18.34 21.18
N TYR A 73 -13.38 -18.28 22.33
CA TYR A 73 -12.45 -19.21 23.00
C TYR A 73 -12.23 -20.65 22.48
N GLY A 74 -10.97 -21.12 22.50
CA GLY A 74 -10.63 -22.54 22.25
C GLY A 74 -9.19 -23.04 22.53
N ARG A 75 -8.34 -22.29 23.25
CA ARG A 75 -6.90 -22.60 23.38
C ARG A 75 -6.62 -23.82 24.28
N LYS A 76 -5.87 -24.82 23.78
CA LYS A 76 -5.05 -25.72 24.62
C LYS A 76 -3.85 -26.29 23.84
N SER A 77 -2.71 -26.34 24.52
CA SER A 77 -1.48 -27.02 24.08
C SER A 77 -1.38 -28.36 24.80
N LEU A 78 -0.79 -29.37 24.15
CA LEU A 78 -0.04 -30.42 24.84
C LEU A 78 1.04 -30.99 23.91
N GLY A 79 2.21 -31.27 24.47
CA GLY A 79 3.19 -32.16 23.89
C GLY A 79 3.52 -33.29 24.87
N GLN A 80 4.69 -33.90 24.66
CA GLN A 80 5.43 -34.76 25.60
C GLN A 80 5.16 -36.29 25.56
N GLU A 81 6.13 -36.96 24.94
CA GLU A 81 6.80 -38.21 25.36
C GLU A 81 6.01 -39.53 25.58
N LEU A 82 6.25 -40.46 24.64
CA LEU A 82 6.94 -41.74 24.88
C LEU A 82 6.80 -42.41 26.27
N ARG A 83 6.22 -43.62 26.29
CA ARG A 83 6.80 -44.75 27.05
C ARG A 83 6.48 -46.10 26.40
N VAL A 84 7.38 -47.06 26.63
CA VAL A 84 7.35 -48.45 26.13
C VAL A 84 6.76 -49.37 27.20
N ASN A 85 6.15 -50.50 26.81
CA ASN A 85 6.11 -51.70 27.65
C ASN A 85 5.96 -52.98 26.81
N ASN A 86 6.66 -54.05 27.20
CA ASN A 86 6.63 -55.39 26.61
C ASN A 86 6.15 -56.42 27.65
N VAL A 87 5.21 -57.29 27.29
CA VAL A 87 4.94 -58.63 27.89
C VAL A 87 4.41 -59.50 26.73
N THR A 88 5.05 -60.53 26.16
CA THR A 88 5.82 -61.72 26.64
C THR A 88 4.93 -62.97 26.87
N SER A 89 4.97 -63.90 25.90
CA SER A 89 4.77 -65.39 26.02
C SER A 89 3.39 -66.00 26.35
N PRO A 90 3.09 -67.30 26.05
CA PRO A 90 3.64 -68.19 25.00
C PRO A 90 2.66 -69.19 24.29
N GLU A 91 3.21 -69.92 23.30
CA GLU A 91 3.10 -71.40 23.06
C GLU A 91 2.04 -72.09 22.16
N PHE A 92 2.56 -73.09 21.41
CA PHE A 92 1.97 -74.20 20.62
C PHE A 92 0.83 -73.88 19.61
N THR A 93 0.75 -74.41 18.38
CA THR A 93 1.41 -75.55 17.66
C THR A 93 1.38 -75.23 16.13
N SER A 94 1.88 -75.97 15.11
CA SER A 94 2.48 -77.31 14.94
C SER A 94 3.43 -77.36 13.70
N ILE A 95 3.67 -78.56 13.11
CA ILE A 95 4.62 -78.85 12.02
C ILE A 95 3.88 -79.32 10.74
N GLN A 96 4.33 -78.93 9.52
CA GLN A 96 4.61 -79.86 8.39
C GLN A 96 5.31 -79.17 7.18
N HIS A 97 5.85 -79.99 6.25
CA HIS A 97 6.87 -79.59 5.27
C HIS A 97 6.35 -79.33 3.83
N GLY A 98 6.75 -78.18 3.26
CA GLY A 98 7.64 -78.11 2.09
C GLY A 98 7.14 -78.44 0.66
N SER A 99 7.38 -77.51 -0.27
CA SER A 99 7.77 -77.79 -1.67
C SER A 99 8.33 -76.54 -2.39
N ARG A 100 8.99 -76.75 -3.54
CA ARG A 100 9.76 -75.74 -4.31
C ARG A 100 8.89 -74.83 -5.20
N ALA A 101 9.20 -73.54 -5.21
CA ALA A 101 9.18 -72.65 -6.38
C ALA A 101 10.28 -71.59 -6.17
N LEU A 102 11.46 -71.73 -6.81
CA LEU A 102 11.82 -71.19 -8.13
C LEU A 102 11.84 -69.65 -8.21
N ALA A 103 12.93 -69.13 -8.77
CA ALA A 103 13.36 -67.74 -8.56
C ALA A 103 12.59 -66.72 -9.40
N ILE A 104 12.09 -65.66 -8.74
CA ILE A 104 11.67 -64.40 -9.36
C ILE A 104 12.38 -63.25 -8.64
N LYS A 105 13.66 -63.02 -8.95
CA LYS A 105 14.46 -61.93 -8.33
C LYS A 105 15.24 -61.03 -9.31
N ASP A 106 15.30 -61.35 -10.59
CA ASP A 106 16.12 -60.59 -11.57
C ASP A 106 15.33 -59.78 -12.62
N MET A 107 13.99 -59.82 -12.61
CA MET A 107 13.17 -59.09 -13.59
C MET A 107 12.87 -57.61 -13.22
N ARG A 108 13.08 -57.18 -11.98
CA ARG A 108 12.84 -55.76 -11.59
C ARG A 108 13.98 -54.81 -12.01
N LYS A 109 15.24 -55.23 -11.85
CA LYS A 109 16.43 -54.40 -12.19
C LYS A 109 16.60 -54.11 -13.69
N SER A 110 16.07 -54.97 -14.56
CA SER A 110 16.08 -54.75 -16.01
C SER A 110 15.01 -53.75 -16.45
N GLN A 111 13.81 -53.81 -15.86
CA GLN A 111 12.69 -52.96 -16.23
C GLN A 111 12.89 -51.49 -15.80
N GLU A 112 13.45 -51.25 -14.60
CA GLU A 112 13.89 -49.92 -14.16
C GLU A 112 14.91 -49.29 -15.12
N ARG A 113 15.87 -50.08 -15.62
CA ARG A 113 16.86 -49.61 -16.60
C ARG A 113 16.23 -49.24 -17.94
N SER A 114 15.29 -50.04 -18.47
CA SER A 114 14.61 -49.69 -19.73
C SER A 114 13.78 -48.41 -19.63
N MET A 115 13.12 -48.15 -18.49
CA MET A 115 12.38 -46.90 -18.30
C MET A 115 13.31 -45.69 -18.14
N SER A 116 14.38 -45.80 -17.33
CA SER A 116 15.34 -44.69 -17.18
C SER A 116 15.97 -44.25 -18.51
N TYR A 117 16.20 -45.16 -19.47
CA TYR A 117 16.68 -44.79 -20.81
C TYR A 117 15.61 -44.09 -21.65
N SER A 118 14.34 -44.48 -21.52
CA SER A 118 13.21 -43.81 -22.17
C SER A 118 13.10 -42.36 -21.70
N ASP A 119 13.04 -42.11 -20.38
CA ASP A 119 12.84 -40.75 -19.85
C ASP A 119 14.07 -39.85 -20.01
N GLU A 120 15.29 -40.41 -20.01
CA GLU A 120 16.51 -39.68 -20.38
C GLU A 120 16.46 -39.24 -21.86
N SER A 121 16.04 -40.12 -22.78
CA SER A 121 15.84 -39.75 -24.19
C SER A 121 14.70 -38.76 -24.42
N ARG A 122 13.62 -38.84 -23.62
CA ARG A 122 12.48 -37.91 -23.63
C ARG A 122 12.94 -36.52 -23.21
N LEU A 123 13.69 -36.41 -22.11
CA LEU A 123 14.25 -35.15 -21.65
C LEU A 123 15.18 -34.53 -22.69
N SER A 124 16.13 -35.28 -23.26
CA SER A 124 17.02 -34.77 -24.32
C SER A 124 16.24 -34.25 -25.54
N ASN A 125 15.12 -34.88 -25.91
CA ASN A 125 14.26 -34.40 -26.99
C ASN A 125 13.54 -33.10 -26.63
N LEU A 126 13.02 -32.95 -25.39
CA LEU A 126 12.41 -31.70 -24.92
C LEU A 126 13.43 -30.54 -24.94
N LEU A 127 14.61 -30.72 -24.34
CA LEU A 127 15.65 -29.70 -24.28
C LEU A 127 16.12 -29.26 -25.68
N ARG A 128 16.29 -30.21 -26.61
CA ARG A 128 16.66 -29.93 -28.01
C ARG A 128 15.58 -29.15 -28.76
N ARG A 129 14.29 -29.45 -28.54
CA ARG A 129 13.18 -28.76 -29.21
C ARG A 129 13.01 -27.34 -28.68
N ILE A 130 13.04 -27.16 -27.36
CA ILE A 130 12.94 -25.85 -26.70
C ILE A 130 14.01 -24.86 -27.20
N THR A 131 15.20 -25.35 -27.56
CA THR A 131 16.34 -24.53 -28.03
C THR A 131 16.49 -24.41 -29.55
N ARG A 132 15.84 -25.26 -30.37
CA ARG A 132 16.11 -25.34 -31.82
C ARG A 132 14.89 -25.42 -32.75
N GLU A 133 13.68 -25.40 -32.22
CA GLU A 133 12.45 -25.39 -33.04
C GLU A 133 12.04 -23.95 -33.34
N ASP A 134 11.84 -23.58 -34.60
CA ASP A 134 11.59 -22.16 -34.98
C ASP A 134 10.18 -21.66 -34.59
N ASP A 135 9.22 -22.58 -34.46
CA ASP A 135 7.81 -22.29 -34.16
C ASP A 135 7.62 -21.97 -32.66
N ARG A 136 7.39 -20.69 -32.35
CA ARG A 136 7.18 -20.17 -30.98
C ARG A 136 6.16 -21.00 -30.19
N ASP A 137 5.04 -21.35 -30.80
CA ASP A 137 3.91 -21.93 -30.06
C ASP A 137 4.18 -23.41 -29.77
N ARG A 138 4.92 -24.11 -30.64
CA ARG A 138 5.48 -25.43 -30.35
C ARG A 138 6.59 -25.39 -29.30
N ARG A 139 7.49 -24.39 -29.33
CA ARG A 139 8.50 -24.20 -28.25
C ARG A 139 7.80 -24.01 -26.91
N LEU A 140 6.76 -23.17 -26.87
CA LEU A 140 5.96 -22.87 -25.68
C LEU A 140 5.21 -24.10 -25.15
N ALA A 141 4.59 -24.89 -26.03
CA ALA A 141 4.01 -26.17 -25.65
C ALA A 141 5.08 -27.15 -25.10
N THR A 142 6.29 -27.16 -25.70
CA THR A 142 7.37 -28.04 -25.27
C THR A 142 8.00 -27.61 -23.94
N VAL A 143 8.12 -26.31 -23.63
CA VAL A 143 8.59 -25.86 -22.31
C VAL A 143 7.55 -26.16 -21.22
N LYS A 144 6.25 -26.11 -21.55
CA LYS A 144 5.17 -26.55 -20.65
C LYS A 144 5.21 -28.07 -20.41
N GLN A 145 5.59 -28.89 -21.41
CA GLN A 145 5.88 -30.32 -21.20
C GLN A 145 7.14 -30.57 -20.35
N LEU A 146 8.18 -29.73 -20.47
CA LEU A 146 9.36 -29.80 -19.60
C LEU A 146 9.01 -29.46 -18.14
N LYS A 147 8.18 -28.44 -17.92
CA LYS A 147 7.63 -28.05 -16.62
C LYS A 147 6.93 -29.22 -15.93
N GLU A 148 6.00 -29.87 -16.64
CA GLU A 148 5.31 -31.09 -16.18
C GLU A 148 6.29 -32.23 -15.87
N PHE A 149 7.30 -32.46 -16.72
CA PHE A 149 8.32 -33.49 -16.54
C PHE A 149 9.17 -33.24 -15.29
N ILE A 150 9.55 -31.99 -15.01
CA ILE A 150 10.31 -31.58 -13.81
C ILE A 150 9.53 -31.85 -12.52
N GLN A 151 8.19 -31.72 -12.55
CA GLN A 151 7.35 -31.88 -11.37
C GLN A 151 7.06 -33.35 -10.99
N GLN A 152 7.33 -34.33 -11.88
CA GLN A 152 7.11 -35.74 -11.55
C GLN A 152 8.20 -36.28 -10.60
N PRO A 153 7.83 -36.94 -9.48
CA PRO A 153 8.81 -37.41 -8.50
C PRO A 153 9.71 -38.52 -9.03
N GLU A 154 9.23 -39.30 -10.00
CA GLU A 154 9.95 -40.41 -10.64
C GLU A 154 11.16 -39.92 -11.46
N ASN A 155 11.07 -38.73 -12.06
CA ASN A 155 12.10 -38.18 -12.95
C ASN A 155 13.35 -37.66 -12.23
N LYS A 156 13.34 -37.55 -10.89
CA LYS A 156 14.42 -36.90 -10.11
C LYS A 156 15.83 -37.42 -10.40
N LEU A 157 15.99 -38.72 -10.61
CA LEU A 157 17.29 -39.32 -10.94
C LEU A 157 17.81 -38.87 -12.32
N VAL A 158 16.92 -38.75 -13.31
CA VAL A 158 17.24 -38.25 -14.65
C VAL A 158 17.54 -36.75 -14.62
N LEU A 159 16.74 -35.98 -13.87
CA LEU A 159 16.91 -34.53 -13.71
C LEU A 159 18.27 -34.16 -13.09
N VAL A 160 18.82 -34.95 -12.16
CA VAL A 160 20.18 -34.71 -11.62
C VAL A 160 21.27 -35.08 -12.61
N LYS A 161 21.20 -36.26 -13.25
CA LYS A 161 22.17 -36.67 -14.29
C LYS A 161 22.30 -35.62 -15.41
N GLN A 162 21.17 -35.00 -15.76
CA GLN A 162 21.06 -34.04 -16.85
C GLN A 162 21.03 -32.58 -16.38
N LEU A 163 21.31 -32.30 -15.09
CA LEU A 163 21.13 -30.98 -14.47
C LEU A 163 21.81 -29.88 -15.27
N ASP A 164 23.10 -30.02 -15.59
CA ASP A 164 23.86 -29.00 -16.29
C ASP A 164 23.38 -28.78 -17.73
N ASN A 165 22.82 -29.81 -18.38
CA ASN A 165 22.19 -29.72 -19.70
C ASN A 165 20.82 -29.00 -19.64
N ILE A 166 20.04 -29.21 -18.58
CA ILE A 166 18.78 -28.47 -18.35
C ILE A 166 19.10 -27.00 -18.07
N LEU A 167 20.09 -26.73 -17.20
CA LEU A 167 20.52 -25.37 -16.86
C LEU A 167 21.01 -24.62 -18.12
N ALA A 168 21.82 -25.25 -18.98
CA ALA A 168 22.24 -24.67 -20.25
C ALA A 168 21.05 -24.38 -21.19
N ALA A 169 20.20 -25.37 -21.47
CA ALA A 169 19.08 -25.19 -22.39
C ALA A 169 18.06 -24.13 -21.92
N VAL A 170 17.86 -23.98 -20.60
CA VAL A 170 17.03 -22.90 -20.05
C VAL A 170 17.77 -21.56 -20.08
N HIS A 171 19.09 -21.52 -19.83
CA HIS A 171 19.90 -20.30 -19.93
C HIS A 171 19.76 -19.65 -21.31
N ASP A 172 19.85 -20.44 -22.37
CA ASP A 172 19.74 -19.97 -23.75
C ASP A 172 18.38 -19.27 -23.97
N VAL A 173 17.28 -19.94 -23.59
CA VAL A 173 15.91 -19.39 -23.66
C VAL A 173 15.79 -18.05 -22.92
N LEU A 174 16.29 -17.95 -21.67
CA LEU A 174 16.15 -16.71 -20.88
C LEU A 174 16.85 -15.50 -21.51
N ASN A 175 17.95 -15.73 -22.23
CA ASN A 175 18.77 -14.70 -22.88
C ASN A 175 18.23 -14.23 -24.25
N GLU A 176 17.29 -14.97 -24.85
CA GLU A 176 16.71 -14.61 -26.14
C GLU A 176 16.03 -13.23 -26.09
N SER A 177 16.40 -12.36 -27.02
CA SER A 177 16.14 -10.91 -26.92
C SER A 177 14.87 -10.45 -27.63
N SER A 178 13.96 -11.38 -27.96
CA SER A 178 12.70 -11.07 -28.62
C SER A 178 11.55 -10.92 -27.61
N LYS A 179 10.86 -9.77 -27.65
CA LYS A 179 9.66 -9.53 -26.83
C LYS A 179 8.51 -10.49 -27.16
N LEU A 180 8.45 -11.00 -28.39
CA LEU A 180 7.47 -12.02 -28.80
C LEU A 180 7.65 -13.37 -28.08
N LEU A 181 8.79 -13.57 -27.40
CA LEU A 181 9.10 -14.78 -26.63
C LEU A 181 8.97 -14.58 -25.11
N GLN A 182 8.36 -13.47 -24.66
CA GLN A 182 8.28 -13.15 -23.22
C GLN A 182 7.56 -14.24 -22.40
N GLU A 183 6.49 -14.85 -22.92
CA GLU A 183 5.81 -15.98 -22.25
C GLU A 183 6.70 -17.22 -22.17
N LEU A 184 7.37 -17.57 -23.28
CA LEU A 184 8.33 -18.70 -23.33
C LEU A 184 9.46 -18.50 -22.32
N ARG A 185 9.99 -17.27 -22.21
CA ARG A 185 11.01 -16.88 -21.23
C ARG A 185 10.52 -16.99 -19.79
N GLN A 186 9.30 -16.53 -19.51
CA GLN A 186 8.69 -16.66 -18.18
C GLN A 186 8.46 -18.14 -17.78
N GLU A 187 8.00 -18.99 -18.70
CA GLU A 187 7.85 -20.42 -18.42
C GLU A 187 9.19 -21.15 -18.30
N GLY A 188 10.24 -20.70 -19.01
CA GLY A 188 11.62 -21.14 -18.78
C GLY A 188 12.10 -20.81 -17.35
N ALA A 189 11.82 -19.60 -16.86
CA ALA A 189 12.14 -19.22 -15.48
C ALA A 189 11.31 -20.01 -14.45
N CYS A 190 10.05 -20.32 -14.77
CA CYS A 190 9.19 -21.19 -13.97
C CYS A 190 9.76 -22.62 -13.87
N CYS A 191 10.23 -23.19 -15.00
CA CYS A 191 10.93 -24.48 -15.02
C CYS A 191 12.19 -24.48 -14.14
N LEU A 192 13.00 -23.44 -14.21
CA LEU A 192 14.22 -23.29 -13.40
C LEU A 192 13.94 -23.24 -11.89
N GLY A 193 12.90 -22.51 -11.48
CA GLY A 193 12.47 -22.48 -10.07
C GLY A 193 11.91 -23.81 -9.59
N LEU A 194 11.09 -24.47 -10.42
CA LEU A 194 10.53 -25.80 -10.13
C LEU A 194 11.61 -26.90 -10.09
N LEU A 195 12.67 -26.78 -10.90
CA LEU A 195 13.83 -27.68 -10.89
C LEU A 195 14.58 -27.57 -9.55
N CYS A 196 14.85 -26.35 -9.09
CA CYS A 196 15.47 -26.10 -7.79
C CYS A 196 14.65 -26.69 -6.63
N ALA A 197 13.32 -26.49 -6.65
CA ALA A 197 12.43 -27.05 -5.64
C ALA A 197 12.38 -28.59 -5.68
N SER A 198 12.33 -29.19 -6.87
CA SER A 198 12.24 -30.66 -7.06
C SER A 198 13.54 -31.38 -6.67
N LEU A 199 14.68 -30.72 -6.88
CA LEU A 199 16.04 -31.18 -6.59
C LEU A 199 16.62 -30.48 -5.36
N SER A 200 15.89 -30.46 -4.24
CA SER A 200 16.21 -29.63 -3.07
C SER A 200 17.60 -29.88 -2.45
N TYR A 201 18.23 -31.03 -2.73
CA TYR A 201 19.60 -31.36 -2.33
C TYR A 201 20.69 -30.77 -3.26
N GLU A 202 20.37 -30.50 -4.53
CA GLU A 202 21.22 -29.75 -5.47
C GLU A 202 20.97 -28.23 -5.38
N ALA A 203 20.06 -27.78 -4.50
CA ALA A 203 19.62 -26.39 -4.44
C ALA A 203 20.77 -25.40 -4.25
N GLU A 204 21.84 -25.76 -3.54
CA GLU A 204 23.02 -24.90 -3.39
C GLU A 204 23.72 -24.65 -4.73
N LYS A 205 23.95 -25.71 -5.52
CA LYS A 205 24.52 -25.62 -6.87
C LYS A 205 23.62 -24.79 -7.78
N ILE A 206 22.31 -25.01 -7.73
CA ILE A 206 21.33 -24.33 -8.57
C ILE A 206 21.22 -22.84 -8.19
N PHE A 207 21.13 -22.48 -6.91
CA PHE A 207 21.11 -21.07 -6.49
C PHE A 207 22.44 -20.36 -6.79
N LYS A 208 23.60 -20.98 -6.55
CA LYS A 208 24.91 -20.40 -6.94
C LYS A 208 24.97 -20.12 -8.45
N TRP A 209 24.45 -21.04 -9.27
CA TRP A 209 24.35 -20.85 -10.72
C TRP A 209 23.39 -19.72 -11.09
N ILE A 210 22.19 -19.65 -10.49
CA ILE A 210 21.20 -18.60 -10.75
C ILE A 210 21.78 -17.20 -10.44
N PHE A 211 22.38 -17.02 -9.26
CA PHE A 211 22.93 -15.73 -8.85
C PHE A 211 24.20 -15.37 -9.66
N SER A 212 25.06 -16.33 -9.98
CA SER A 212 26.19 -16.11 -10.91
C SER A 212 25.70 -15.64 -12.29
N LYS A 213 24.64 -16.26 -12.83
CA LYS A 213 24.06 -15.86 -14.12
C LYS A 213 23.34 -14.50 -14.05
N PHE A 214 22.70 -14.18 -12.93
CA PHE A 214 22.15 -12.84 -12.66
C PHE A 214 23.25 -11.78 -12.72
N SER A 215 24.32 -11.91 -11.92
CA SER A 215 25.41 -10.94 -11.84
C SER A 215 26.19 -10.81 -13.16
N SER A 216 26.24 -11.87 -13.97
CA SER A 216 26.86 -11.82 -15.31
C SER A 216 26.02 -11.12 -16.38
N SER A 217 24.75 -10.77 -16.09
CA SER A 217 23.83 -10.24 -17.08
C SER A 217 23.76 -8.71 -17.09
N ALA A 218 24.16 -8.11 -18.21
CA ALA A 218 23.94 -6.70 -18.50
C ALA A 218 22.50 -6.36 -18.95
N LYS A 219 21.57 -7.33 -18.98
CA LYS A 219 20.18 -7.12 -19.43
C LYS A 219 19.19 -7.32 -18.29
N ASP A 220 18.48 -6.26 -17.91
CA ASP A 220 17.54 -6.32 -16.78
C ASP A 220 16.35 -7.24 -17.03
N GLU A 221 15.86 -7.34 -18.28
CA GLU A 221 14.86 -8.36 -18.67
C GLU A 221 15.31 -9.79 -18.28
N VAL A 222 16.61 -10.08 -18.34
CA VAL A 222 17.17 -11.40 -18.02
C VAL A 222 17.43 -11.52 -16.51
N LYS A 223 17.93 -10.46 -15.85
CA LYS A 223 18.02 -10.38 -14.38
C LYS A 223 16.66 -10.64 -13.71
N LEU A 224 15.60 -10.01 -14.22
CA LEU A 224 14.21 -10.19 -13.76
C LEU A 224 13.73 -11.63 -13.86
N LEU A 225 14.14 -12.36 -14.91
CA LEU A 225 13.78 -13.78 -15.10
C LEU A 225 14.49 -14.68 -14.07
N TYR A 226 15.75 -14.42 -13.74
CA TYR A 226 16.43 -15.13 -12.64
C TYR A 226 15.78 -14.88 -11.28
N LEU A 227 15.37 -13.64 -10.99
CA LEU A 227 14.60 -13.35 -9.77
C LEU A 227 13.23 -14.02 -9.78
N CYS A 228 12.57 -14.14 -10.93
CA CYS A 228 11.33 -14.93 -11.05
C CYS A 228 11.56 -16.44 -10.78
N ALA A 229 12.69 -17.00 -11.23
CA ALA A 229 13.06 -18.38 -10.93
C ALA A 229 13.36 -18.58 -9.44
N THR A 230 14.11 -17.67 -8.81
CA THR A 230 14.38 -17.66 -7.35
C THR A 230 13.09 -17.58 -6.56
N TYR A 231 12.21 -16.62 -6.87
CA TYR A 231 10.88 -16.50 -6.28
C TYR A 231 10.09 -17.81 -6.42
N LYS A 232 10.04 -18.40 -7.62
CA LYS A 232 9.27 -19.63 -7.88
C LYS A 232 9.83 -20.84 -7.11
N ALA A 233 11.14 -20.94 -6.93
CA ALA A 233 11.75 -21.97 -6.09
C ALA A 233 11.31 -21.81 -4.63
N LEU A 234 11.44 -20.59 -4.08
CA LEU A 234 11.06 -20.25 -2.70
C LEU A 234 9.57 -20.53 -2.45
N GLU A 235 8.69 -20.09 -3.35
CA GLU A 235 7.24 -20.29 -3.28
C GLU A 235 6.85 -21.79 -3.30
N THR A 236 7.51 -22.58 -4.15
CA THR A 236 7.17 -24.02 -4.32
C THR A 236 7.54 -24.87 -3.10
N VAL A 237 8.66 -24.53 -2.44
CA VAL A 237 9.05 -25.14 -1.16
C VAL A 237 8.22 -24.58 0.00
N GLY A 238 8.08 -23.26 0.08
CA GLY A 238 7.38 -22.56 1.16
C GLY A 238 7.87 -23.00 2.55
N GLU A 239 6.92 -23.20 3.46
CA GLU A 239 7.15 -23.52 4.86
C GLU A 239 7.65 -24.97 5.11
N LYS A 240 7.88 -25.78 4.05
CA LYS A 240 8.41 -27.15 4.15
C LYS A 240 9.88 -27.23 4.58
N LYS A 241 10.57 -26.09 4.71
CA LYS A 241 11.98 -25.95 5.16
C LYS A 241 13.03 -26.75 4.37
N ALA A 242 12.71 -27.23 3.18
CA ALA A 242 13.62 -28.03 2.34
C ALA A 242 14.87 -27.27 1.85
N PHE A 243 14.92 -25.94 2.02
CA PHE A 243 16.09 -25.10 1.73
C PHE A 243 16.81 -24.59 2.99
N SER A 244 16.52 -25.10 4.19
CA SER A 244 17.11 -24.59 5.45
C SER A 244 18.64 -24.53 5.47
N SER A 245 19.34 -25.47 4.83
CA SER A 245 20.82 -25.47 4.73
C SER A 245 21.38 -24.40 3.78
N VAL A 246 20.61 -23.97 2.78
CA VAL A 246 21.06 -23.03 1.73
C VAL A 246 20.48 -21.62 1.90
N MET A 247 19.53 -21.42 2.83
CA MET A 247 18.81 -20.16 2.94
C MET A 247 19.70 -18.97 3.31
N GLN A 248 20.76 -19.17 4.09
CA GLN A 248 21.73 -18.11 4.38
C GLN A 248 22.42 -17.60 3.12
N LEU A 249 22.86 -18.50 2.23
CA LEU A 249 23.43 -18.17 0.93
C LEU A 249 22.42 -17.40 0.06
N VAL A 250 21.16 -17.85 0.03
CA VAL A 250 20.08 -17.20 -0.72
C VAL A 250 19.80 -15.79 -0.19
N MET A 251 19.71 -15.60 1.12
CA MET A 251 19.48 -14.28 1.71
C MET A 251 20.66 -13.33 1.47
N THR A 252 21.90 -13.76 1.69
CA THR A 252 23.09 -12.95 1.41
C THR A 252 23.22 -12.59 -0.08
N SER A 253 22.82 -13.48 -0.99
CA SER A 253 22.78 -13.17 -2.43
C SER A 253 21.68 -12.16 -2.77
N LEU A 254 20.50 -12.28 -2.16
CA LEU A 254 19.40 -11.33 -2.36
C LEU A 254 19.70 -9.94 -1.77
N GLN A 255 20.34 -9.88 -0.60
CA GLN A 255 20.79 -8.63 0.02
C GLN A 255 21.84 -7.91 -0.85
N SER A 256 22.86 -8.64 -1.34
CA SER A 256 23.84 -8.10 -2.28
C SER A 256 23.22 -7.65 -3.62
N ILE A 257 22.14 -8.30 -4.07
CA ILE A 257 21.35 -7.82 -5.23
C ILE A 257 20.58 -6.54 -4.86
N LEU A 258 19.94 -6.48 -3.69
CA LEU A 258 19.16 -5.33 -3.21
C LEU A 258 20.02 -4.06 -3.08
N GLU A 259 21.27 -4.20 -2.63
CA GLU A 259 22.27 -3.13 -2.57
C GLU A 259 22.67 -2.57 -3.95
N ASN A 260 22.36 -3.30 -5.03
CA ASN A 260 22.75 -2.99 -6.40
C ASN A 260 21.55 -2.91 -7.36
N VAL A 261 20.31 -2.71 -6.87
CA VAL A 261 19.16 -2.41 -7.75
C VAL A 261 19.07 -0.92 -8.04
N ASP A 262 18.97 -0.60 -9.32
CA ASP A 262 18.85 0.73 -9.92
C ASP A 262 17.46 1.00 -10.52
N THR A 263 16.67 -0.06 -10.72
CA THR A 263 15.39 -0.03 -11.42
C THR A 263 14.24 -0.53 -10.53
N PRO A 264 13.06 0.14 -10.53
CA PRO A 264 11.88 -0.27 -9.77
C PRO A 264 11.46 -1.73 -10.00
N GLU A 265 11.62 -2.23 -11.23
CA GLU A 265 11.25 -3.58 -11.61
C GLU A 265 12.15 -4.63 -10.93
N LEU A 266 13.47 -4.38 -10.84
CA LEU A 266 14.40 -5.26 -10.13
C LEU A 266 14.14 -5.24 -8.63
N LEU A 267 13.92 -4.04 -8.05
CA LEU A 267 13.49 -3.88 -6.65
C LEU A 267 12.25 -4.72 -6.36
N CYS A 268 11.18 -4.54 -7.15
CA CYS A 268 9.91 -5.26 -7.02
C CYS A 268 10.08 -6.80 -7.03
N LYS A 269 11.05 -7.33 -7.78
CA LYS A 269 11.29 -8.79 -7.86
C LYS A 269 12.25 -9.28 -6.78
N CYS A 270 13.25 -8.50 -6.39
CA CYS A 270 14.17 -8.87 -5.33
C CYS A 270 13.45 -8.87 -3.96
N VAL A 271 12.72 -7.80 -3.65
CA VAL A 271 11.96 -7.68 -2.40
C VAL A 271 10.89 -8.78 -2.27
N LYS A 272 10.22 -9.17 -3.36
CA LYS A 272 9.28 -10.32 -3.34
C LYS A 272 9.97 -11.65 -3.03
N CYS A 273 11.24 -11.83 -3.34
CA CYS A 273 12.01 -12.99 -2.86
C CYS A 273 12.32 -12.85 -1.36
N ILE A 274 12.79 -11.67 -0.92
CA ILE A 274 13.16 -11.39 0.47
C ILE A 274 11.96 -11.54 1.42
N LEU A 275 10.76 -11.08 1.05
CA LEU A 275 9.54 -11.26 1.86
C LEU A 275 9.14 -12.75 2.01
N LEU A 276 9.39 -13.61 1.00
CA LEU A 276 9.23 -15.05 1.16
C LEU A 276 10.26 -15.65 2.13
N VAL A 277 11.50 -15.16 2.14
CA VAL A 277 12.52 -15.55 3.13
C VAL A 277 12.12 -15.10 4.53
N ALA A 278 11.66 -13.84 4.69
CA ALA A 278 11.18 -13.30 5.95
C ALA A 278 10.02 -14.12 6.55
N ARG A 279 9.05 -14.53 5.71
CA ARG A 279 7.95 -15.41 6.14
C ARG A 279 8.42 -16.83 6.49
N CYS A 280 9.18 -17.49 5.62
CA CYS A 280 9.45 -18.93 5.75
C CYS A 280 10.65 -19.26 6.65
N TYR A 281 11.61 -18.32 6.76
CA TYR A 281 12.88 -18.46 7.47
C TYR A 281 13.20 -17.15 8.25
N PRO A 282 12.31 -16.69 9.16
CA PRO A 282 12.43 -15.39 9.82
C PRO A 282 13.77 -15.17 10.56
N HIS A 283 14.34 -16.24 11.11
CA HIS A 283 15.65 -16.24 11.80
C HIS A 283 16.86 -15.97 10.89
N ILE A 284 16.71 -16.14 9.56
CA ILE A 284 17.71 -15.75 8.55
C ILE A 284 17.49 -14.31 8.12
N PHE A 285 16.24 -13.88 7.97
CA PHE A 285 15.94 -12.50 7.60
C PHE A 285 16.24 -11.50 8.72
N SER A 286 16.03 -11.86 9.99
CA SER A 286 16.20 -10.97 11.15
C SER A 286 17.61 -10.37 11.27
N THR A 287 18.65 -11.03 10.75
CA THR A 287 20.03 -10.48 10.74
C THR A 287 20.30 -9.51 9.59
N ASN A 288 19.42 -9.43 8.60
CA ASN A 288 19.51 -8.56 7.42
C ASN A 288 18.40 -7.48 7.43
N PHE A 289 17.53 -7.47 8.45
CA PHE A 289 16.32 -6.65 8.52
C PHE A 289 16.63 -5.16 8.40
N ARG A 290 17.60 -4.65 9.16
CA ARG A 290 17.98 -3.24 9.15
C ARG A 290 18.49 -2.81 7.78
N ASP A 291 19.34 -3.62 7.14
CA ASP A 291 19.96 -3.30 5.84
C ASP A 291 18.94 -3.38 4.70
N THR A 292 17.98 -4.31 4.77
CA THR A 292 16.82 -4.33 3.86
C THR A 292 15.92 -3.10 4.07
N VAL A 293 15.68 -2.69 5.32
CA VAL A 293 14.86 -1.51 5.64
C VAL A 293 15.51 -0.21 5.19
N ASP A 294 16.81 -0.01 5.41
CA ASP A 294 17.55 1.20 5.02
C ASP A 294 17.37 1.51 3.52
N ILE A 295 17.56 0.49 2.68
CA ILE A 295 17.38 0.59 1.23
C ILE A 295 15.91 0.89 0.89
N LEU A 296 14.95 0.16 1.47
CA LEU A 296 13.52 0.37 1.22
C LEU A 296 13.04 1.77 1.68
N VAL A 297 13.57 2.28 2.79
CA VAL A 297 13.32 3.64 3.28
C VAL A 297 13.84 4.67 2.27
N GLY A 298 15.05 4.48 1.73
CA GLY A 298 15.59 5.33 0.65
C GLY A 298 14.66 5.39 -0.58
N TRP A 299 14.20 4.23 -1.06
CA TRP A 299 13.22 4.13 -2.16
C TRP A 299 11.83 4.71 -1.83
N HIS A 300 11.50 4.94 -0.56
CA HIS A 300 10.25 5.55 -0.11
C HIS A 300 10.35 7.08 0.09
N ILE A 301 11.53 7.55 0.48
CA ILE A 301 11.88 8.98 0.66
C ILE A 301 12.14 9.65 -0.69
N ASP A 302 12.64 8.92 -1.70
CA ASP A 302 12.84 9.46 -3.05
C ASP A 302 11.51 9.94 -3.65
N HIS A 303 11.35 11.27 -3.66
CA HIS A 303 10.17 11.97 -4.15
C HIS A 303 10.07 12.00 -5.69
N THR A 304 11.08 11.50 -6.40
CA THR A 304 11.02 11.32 -7.86
C THR A 304 10.33 10.00 -8.26
N GLN A 305 10.15 9.07 -7.31
CA GLN A 305 9.49 7.79 -7.56
C GLN A 305 7.98 7.92 -7.78
N LYS A 306 7.45 7.00 -8.60
CA LYS A 306 6.01 6.92 -8.88
C LYS A 306 5.23 6.59 -7.59
N PRO A 307 4.06 7.21 -7.32
CA PRO A 307 3.24 6.90 -6.15
C PRO A 307 2.87 5.42 -6.00
N SER A 308 2.69 4.70 -7.12
CA SER A 308 2.43 3.26 -7.13
C SER A 308 3.64 2.39 -6.75
N LEU A 309 4.86 2.93 -6.76
CA LEU A 309 6.04 2.28 -6.19
C LEU A 309 6.13 2.55 -4.68
N THR A 310 6.03 3.81 -4.25
CA THR A 310 6.13 4.17 -2.83
C THR A 310 5.00 3.53 -2.00
N GLN A 311 3.79 3.40 -2.56
CA GLN A 311 2.70 2.63 -1.96
C GLN A 311 3.03 1.13 -1.83
N GLN A 312 3.67 0.50 -2.84
CA GLN A 312 4.12 -0.89 -2.74
C GLN A 312 5.22 -1.06 -1.69
N VAL A 313 6.21 -0.17 -1.67
CA VAL A 313 7.28 -0.14 -0.66
C VAL A 313 6.71 0.03 0.75
N SER A 314 5.72 0.90 0.94
CA SER A 314 4.99 1.06 2.20
C SER A 314 4.33 -0.24 2.65
N GLY A 315 3.66 -0.95 1.74
CA GLY A 315 3.08 -2.27 2.01
C GLY A 315 4.12 -3.35 2.35
N TRP A 316 5.31 -3.31 1.72
CA TRP A 316 6.41 -4.23 2.05
C TRP A 316 6.98 -3.95 3.44
N LEU A 317 7.23 -2.68 3.77
CA LEU A 317 7.71 -2.27 5.11
C LEU A 317 6.71 -2.68 6.20
N GLN A 318 5.42 -2.46 5.99
CA GLN A 318 4.35 -2.87 6.92
C GLN A 318 4.27 -4.40 7.06
N SER A 319 4.49 -5.17 5.99
CA SER A 319 4.50 -6.64 6.06
C SER A 319 5.65 -7.24 6.90
N LEU A 320 6.60 -6.42 7.36
CA LEU A 320 7.70 -6.80 8.23
C LEU A 320 7.44 -6.50 9.73
N GLU A 321 6.19 -6.22 10.14
CA GLU A 321 5.79 -5.93 11.54
C GLU A 321 6.53 -6.76 12.62
N PRO A 322 6.66 -8.11 12.51
CA PRO A 322 7.32 -8.91 13.54
C PRO A 322 8.79 -8.54 13.79
N PHE A 323 9.46 -7.91 12.82
CA PHE A 323 10.86 -7.50 12.90
C PHE A 323 11.02 -6.08 13.45
N TRP A 324 10.15 -5.13 13.07
CA TRP A 324 10.06 -3.81 13.73
C TRP A 324 9.76 -3.96 15.22
N VAL A 325 8.81 -4.83 15.55
CA VAL A 325 8.39 -5.12 16.93
C VAL A 325 9.45 -5.89 17.74
N ALA A 326 10.37 -6.60 17.07
CA ALA A 326 11.52 -7.24 17.70
C ALA A 326 12.67 -6.23 18.00
N ASP A 327 12.76 -5.15 17.23
CA ASP A 327 13.80 -4.13 17.33
C ASP A 327 13.19 -2.72 17.46
N LEU A 328 12.36 -2.54 18.50
CA LEU A 328 11.71 -1.26 18.79
C LEU A 328 12.72 -0.13 19.04
N ALA A 329 13.93 -0.45 19.53
CA ALA A 329 14.99 0.54 19.74
C ALA A 329 15.45 1.16 18.41
N PHE A 330 15.82 0.33 17.42
CA PHE A 330 16.09 0.79 16.06
C PHE A 330 14.91 1.59 15.48
N SER A 331 13.70 1.07 15.65
CA SER A 331 12.47 1.69 15.15
C SER A 331 12.27 3.11 15.72
N THR A 332 12.44 3.32 17.02
CA THR A 332 12.34 4.65 17.64
C THR A 332 13.49 5.59 17.28
N THR A 333 14.70 5.08 17.07
CA THR A 333 15.84 5.88 16.62
C THR A 333 15.63 6.39 15.19
N LEU A 334 15.13 5.53 14.29
CA LEU A 334 14.83 5.89 12.90
C LEU A 334 13.72 6.95 12.81
N LEU A 335 12.66 6.81 13.62
CA LEU A 335 11.62 7.83 13.74
C LEU A 335 12.17 9.16 14.28
N GLY A 336 13.12 9.12 15.23
CA GLY A 336 13.82 10.31 15.72
C GLY A 336 14.61 11.03 14.62
N GLN A 337 15.38 10.28 13.83
CA GLN A 337 16.16 10.82 12.70
C GLN A 337 15.26 11.48 11.64
N PHE A 338 14.15 10.85 11.26
CA PHE A 338 13.19 11.48 10.34
C PHE A 338 12.59 12.76 10.91
N LEU A 339 12.41 12.85 12.23
CA LEU A 339 11.85 14.04 12.88
C LEU A 339 12.86 15.19 12.93
N GLU A 340 14.14 14.88 13.19
CA GLU A 340 15.27 15.81 13.08
C GLU A 340 15.40 16.34 11.63
N ASP A 341 15.30 15.47 10.61
CA ASP A 341 15.27 15.87 9.19
C ASP A 341 14.06 16.76 8.83
N MET A 342 12.88 16.50 9.43
CA MET A 342 11.67 17.33 9.23
C MET A 342 11.79 18.71 9.87
N GLU A 343 12.45 18.79 11.03
CA GLU A 343 12.74 20.06 11.72
C GLU A 343 13.73 20.90 10.90
N ALA A 344 14.83 20.31 10.45
CA ALA A 344 15.80 20.99 9.57
C ALA A 344 15.13 21.57 8.30
N TYR A 345 14.31 20.79 7.59
CA TYR A 345 13.63 21.31 6.39
C TYR A 345 12.57 22.40 6.68
N ALA A 346 12.02 22.46 7.89
CA ALA A 346 11.11 23.54 8.28
C ALA A 346 11.88 24.82 8.68
N GLU A 347 13.06 24.69 9.28
CA GLU A 347 13.96 25.80 9.60
C GLU A 347 14.58 26.40 8.32
N ASP A 348 15.08 25.57 7.38
CA ASP A 348 15.53 25.97 6.04
C ASP A 348 14.49 26.84 5.32
N LEU A 349 13.23 26.35 5.26
CA LEU A 349 12.11 27.06 4.65
C LEU A 349 11.83 28.41 5.32
N SER A 350 12.02 28.50 6.63
CA SER A 350 11.81 29.71 7.42
C SER A 350 12.88 30.77 7.16
N HIS A 351 14.14 30.38 6.94
CA HIS A 351 15.21 31.30 6.52
C HIS A 351 15.03 31.78 5.07
N VAL A 352 14.56 30.92 4.16
CA VAL A 352 14.19 31.36 2.80
C VAL A 352 13.00 32.35 2.83
N ALA A 353 12.12 32.27 3.84
CA ALA A 353 11.03 33.21 4.06
C ALA A 353 11.49 34.60 4.55
N SER A 354 12.48 34.63 5.45
CA SER A 354 12.90 35.87 6.13
C SER A 354 13.67 36.81 5.21
N GLY A 355 14.29 36.29 4.14
CA GLY A 355 15.19 37.05 3.28
C GLY A 355 16.52 37.40 3.95
N GLU A 356 16.83 36.74 5.08
CA GLU A 356 18.19 36.68 5.61
C GLU A 356 19.12 36.02 4.59
N SER A 357 20.43 36.18 4.74
CA SER A 357 21.41 35.68 3.76
C SER A 357 21.41 34.15 3.73
N VAL A 358 20.61 33.58 2.83
CA VAL A 358 20.52 32.16 2.53
C VAL A 358 21.91 31.66 2.15
N ASP A 359 22.44 30.70 2.91
CA ASP A 359 23.69 30.02 2.58
C ASP A 359 23.53 29.25 1.26
N GLU A 360 24.56 29.17 0.42
CA GLU A 360 24.40 28.63 -0.95
C GLU A 360 24.01 27.14 -0.98
N ASP A 361 24.18 26.44 0.14
CA ASP A 361 23.78 25.03 0.34
C ASP A 361 22.29 24.83 0.71
N VAL A 362 21.51 25.87 1.05
CA VAL A 362 20.10 25.72 1.47
C VAL A 362 19.19 25.38 0.28
N PRO A 363 18.45 24.25 0.31
CA PRO A 363 17.65 23.81 -0.83
C PRO A 363 16.39 24.68 -1.03
N PRO A 364 16.04 25.03 -2.28
CA PRO A 364 14.87 25.85 -2.55
C PRO A 364 13.55 25.13 -2.18
N PRO A 365 12.44 25.86 -1.94
CA PRO A 365 11.14 25.29 -1.55
C PRO A 365 10.60 24.21 -2.50
N SER A 366 10.93 24.30 -3.79
CA SER A 366 10.60 23.30 -4.81
C SER A 366 11.30 21.94 -4.62
N VAL A 367 12.31 21.86 -3.76
CA VAL A 367 13.08 20.65 -3.41
C VAL A 367 12.85 20.23 -1.96
N SER A 368 12.73 21.17 -1.03
CA SER A 368 12.47 20.85 0.39
C SER A 368 11.03 20.40 0.66
N LEU A 369 10.01 21.02 0.05
CA LEU A 369 8.61 20.62 0.26
C LEU A 369 8.31 19.17 -0.21
N PRO A 370 8.78 18.69 -1.39
CA PRO A 370 8.60 17.29 -1.77
C PRO A 370 9.33 16.30 -0.85
N LYS A 371 10.50 16.67 -0.32
CA LYS A 371 11.24 15.86 0.67
C LYS A 371 10.52 15.80 2.02
N LEU A 372 10.02 16.93 2.52
CA LEU A 372 9.23 17.01 3.76
C LEU A 372 7.97 16.14 3.65
N ALA A 373 7.24 16.21 2.53
CA ALA A 373 6.12 15.32 2.25
C ALA A 373 6.54 13.83 2.19
N ALA A 374 7.74 13.52 1.70
CA ALA A 374 8.27 12.16 1.66
C ALA A 374 8.67 11.61 3.03
N LEU A 375 9.28 12.44 3.88
CA LEU A 375 9.59 12.14 5.28
C LEU A 375 8.31 11.85 6.07
N LEU A 376 7.28 12.70 5.94
CA LEU A 376 5.98 12.49 6.59
C LEU A 376 5.32 11.16 6.15
N ARG A 377 5.38 10.81 4.86
CA ARG A 377 4.87 9.52 4.36
C ARG A 377 5.66 8.30 4.87
N VAL A 378 6.99 8.36 4.93
CA VAL A 378 7.81 7.22 5.42
C VAL A 378 7.70 7.09 6.94
N PHE A 379 7.63 8.21 7.67
CA PHE A 379 7.37 8.22 9.11
C PHE A 379 6.04 7.54 9.43
N SER A 380 4.96 7.96 8.75
CA SER A 380 3.63 7.34 8.86
C SER A 380 3.66 5.85 8.54
N THR A 381 4.47 5.44 7.54
CA THR A 381 4.68 4.04 7.17
C THR A 381 5.40 3.26 8.28
N VAL A 382 6.45 3.80 8.90
CA VAL A 382 7.17 3.12 10.00
C VAL A 382 6.29 2.99 11.24
N VAL A 383 5.52 4.03 11.61
CA VAL A 383 4.53 3.93 12.70
C VAL A 383 3.50 2.82 12.41
N ARG A 384 2.91 2.80 11.21
CA ARG A 384 2.00 1.71 10.77
C ARG A 384 2.67 0.34 10.79
N SER A 385 3.97 0.27 10.48
CA SER A 385 4.76 -0.99 10.47
C SER A 385 5.10 -1.51 11.87
N ILE A 386 4.94 -0.70 12.93
CA ILE A 386 5.04 -1.14 14.33
C ILE A 386 3.64 -1.59 14.84
N GLY A 387 2.56 -1.17 14.20
CA GLY A 387 1.18 -1.60 14.48
C GLY A 387 0.72 -1.27 15.90
N GLU A 388 -0.12 -2.13 16.50
CA GLU A 388 -0.64 -2.00 17.89
C GLU A 388 0.45 -1.92 18.98
N ARG A 389 1.71 -2.15 18.61
CA ARG A 389 2.87 -2.05 19.52
C ARG A 389 3.39 -0.62 19.62
N PHE A 390 2.99 0.29 18.73
CA PHE A 390 3.18 1.71 18.87
C PHE A 390 2.09 2.28 19.81
N SER A 391 2.18 1.95 21.09
CA SER A 391 1.20 2.39 22.09
C SER A 391 1.85 2.60 23.47
N PRO A 392 1.61 3.76 24.13
CA PRO A 392 2.09 4.04 25.48
C PRO A 392 1.80 2.96 26.53
N ILE A 393 0.70 2.21 26.35
CA ILE A 393 0.24 1.15 27.27
C ILE A 393 1.28 0.02 27.41
N ARG A 394 2.15 -0.17 26.42
CA ARG A 394 3.19 -1.21 26.43
C ARG A 394 4.45 -0.83 27.22
N GLY A 395 4.61 0.45 27.57
CA GLY A 395 5.80 0.96 28.24
C GLY A 395 7.01 1.19 27.32
N PRO A 396 8.18 1.55 27.89
CA PRO A 396 9.34 2.02 27.13
C PRO A 396 9.80 1.09 25.99
N PRO A 397 10.31 1.64 24.86
CA PRO A 397 10.65 3.05 24.65
C PRO A 397 9.46 3.98 24.38
N ILE A 398 8.30 3.43 23.99
CA ILE A 398 7.15 4.23 23.55
C ILE A 398 6.28 4.59 24.76
N THR A 399 6.17 5.88 25.05
CA THR A 399 5.46 6.44 26.22
C THR A 399 4.50 7.54 25.80
N GLU A 400 3.57 7.93 26.67
CA GLU A 400 2.61 9.04 26.42
C GLU A 400 3.39 10.31 26.03
N ALA A 401 4.37 10.70 26.85
CA ALA A 401 5.24 11.84 26.59
C ALA A 401 6.00 11.75 25.25
N TYR A 402 6.47 10.57 24.85
CA TYR A 402 7.15 10.39 23.55
C TYR A 402 6.20 10.57 22.37
N VAL A 403 5.04 9.91 22.37
CA VAL A 403 4.07 10.02 21.26
C VAL A 403 3.50 11.44 21.18
N THR A 404 3.28 12.09 22.34
CA THR A 404 2.83 13.48 22.43
C THR A 404 3.89 14.50 21.98
N ASP A 405 5.16 14.35 22.35
CA ASP A 405 6.27 15.20 21.85
C ASP A 405 6.38 15.11 20.32
N VAL A 406 6.47 13.89 19.81
CA VAL A 406 6.52 13.58 18.37
C VAL A 406 5.34 14.22 17.62
N LEU A 407 4.11 14.07 18.14
CA LEU A 407 2.90 14.65 17.57
C LEU A 407 2.95 16.19 17.53
N TYR A 408 3.44 16.86 18.57
CA TYR A 408 3.58 18.31 18.57
C TYR A 408 4.71 18.81 17.68
N ARG A 409 5.83 18.08 17.59
CA ARG A 409 6.94 18.42 16.69
C ARG A 409 6.52 18.31 15.23
N VAL A 410 5.92 17.19 14.82
CA VAL A 410 5.35 17.00 13.46
C VAL A 410 4.40 18.14 13.09
N MET A 411 3.42 18.47 13.94
CA MET A 411 2.51 19.60 13.68
C MET A 411 3.26 20.93 13.57
N ARG A 412 4.22 21.22 14.45
CA ARG A 412 5.00 22.48 14.42
C ARG A 412 5.80 22.62 13.13
N CYS A 413 6.51 21.58 12.68
CA CYS A 413 7.27 21.60 11.42
C CYS A 413 6.35 21.93 10.23
N VAL A 414 5.19 21.27 10.18
CA VAL A 414 4.22 21.43 9.08
C VAL A 414 3.54 22.79 9.12
N THR A 415 3.15 23.29 10.30
CA THR A 415 2.59 24.64 10.44
C THR A 415 3.63 25.71 10.06
N ALA A 416 4.89 25.57 10.44
CA ALA A 416 5.96 26.49 10.05
C ALA A 416 6.18 26.49 8.52
N ALA A 417 6.36 25.31 7.91
CA ALA A 417 6.50 25.19 6.46
C ALA A 417 5.30 25.79 5.69
N ASN A 418 4.08 25.56 6.18
CA ASN A 418 2.84 26.07 5.58
C ASN A 418 2.64 27.58 5.76
N GLN A 419 3.21 28.20 6.79
CA GLN A 419 3.23 29.66 6.95
C GLN A 419 4.10 30.34 5.88
N VAL A 420 5.09 29.64 5.32
CA VAL A 420 5.92 30.13 4.21
C VAL A 420 5.32 29.78 2.85
N PHE A 421 5.01 28.50 2.61
CA PHE A 421 4.48 28.01 1.34
C PHE A 421 3.36 27.00 1.56
N PHE A 422 2.15 27.36 1.15
CA PHE A 422 1.02 26.44 1.14
C PHE A 422 1.29 25.26 0.20
N SER A 423 1.18 24.03 0.72
CA SER A 423 1.45 22.81 -0.05
C SER A 423 0.52 21.67 0.34
N GLU A 424 -0.51 21.44 -0.48
CA GLU A 424 -1.49 20.36 -0.28
C GLU A 424 -0.83 18.98 -0.15
N ALA A 425 0.29 18.74 -0.83
CA ALA A 425 1.04 17.47 -0.75
C ALA A 425 1.72 17.26 0.61
N VAL A 426 2.27 18.33 1.22
CA VAL A 426 2.83 18.28 2.58
C VAL A 426 1.72 18.11 3.60
N LEU A 427 0.65 18.91 3.51
CA LEU A 427 -0.47 18.86 4.44
C LEU A 427 -1.22 17.51 4.40
N THR A 428 -1.41 16.93 3.21
CA THR A 428 -2.04 15.60 3.07
C THR A 428 -1.22 14.51 3.78
N ALA A 429 0.11 14.52 3.60
CA ALA A 429 1.01 13.59 4.28
C ALA A 429 1.11 13.85 5.80
N ALA A 430 1.00 15.12 6.21
CA ALA A 430 0.99 15.52 7.61
C ALA A 430 -0.28 15.07 8.33
N ASN A 431 -1.45 15.22 7.72
CA ASN A 431 -2.72 14.77 8.27
C ASN A 431 -2.78 13.24 8.41
N GLU A 432 -2.18 12.49 7.48
CA GLU A 432 -1.94 11.05 7.67
C GLU A 432 -1.05 10.75 8.88
N CYS A 433 0.04 11.50 9.05
CA CYS A 433 1.00 11.34 10.14
C CYS A 433 0.38 11.65 11.51
N VAL A 434 -0.31 12.79 11.62
CA VAL A 434 -1.11 13.19 12.78
C VAL A 434 -2.20 12.17 13.07
N GLY A 435 -2.87 11.64 12.04
CA GLY A 435 -3.90 10.61 12.18
C GLY A 435 -3.37 9.30 12.80
N VAL A 436 -2.21 8.79 12.35
CA VAL A 436 -1.64 7.57 12.95
C VAL A 436 -1.09 7.79 14.35
N LEU A 437 -0.50 8.96 14.63
CA LEU A 437 -0.02 9.32 15.96
C LEU A 437 -1.18 9.51 16.95
N LEU A 438 -2.25 10.19 16.54
CA LEU A 438 -3.45 10.39 17.37
C LEU A 438 -4.18 9.07 17.64
N GLY A 439 -4.33 8.21 16.63
CA GLY A 439 -4.93 6.86 16.78
C GLY A 439 -4.06 5.86 17.56
N SER A 440 -2.83 6.23 17.92
CA SER A 440 -1.92 5.43 18.77
C SER A 440 -2.01 5.79 20.25
N LEU A 441 -2.69 6.89 20.58
CA LEU A 441 -2.98 7.33 21.95
C LEU A 441 -4.33 6.76 22.40
N ASP A 442 -4.46 6.43 23.69
CA ASP A 442 -5.73 5.95 24.24
C ASP A 442 -6.65 7.15 24.58
N PRO A 443 -7.97 7.12 24.26
CA PRO A 443 -8.89 8.23 24.53
C PRO A 443 -8.95 8.72 25.99
N SER A 444 -8.53 7.90 26.96
CA SER A 444 -8.42 8.31 28.37
C SER A 444 -7.24 9.26 28.63
N MET A 445 -6.18 9.23 27.81
CA MET A 445 -4.92 9.98 27.99
C MET A 445 -5.08 11.49 27.91
N THR A 446 -4.24 12.25 28.62
CA THR A 446 -4.45 13.70 28.83
C THR A 446 -3.66 14.52 27.81
N ILE A 447 -3.96 14.29 26.54
CA ILE A 447 -3.45 15.04 25.40
C ILE A 447 -3.86 16.52 25.55
N HIS A 448 -2.96 17.48 25.29
CA HIS A 448 -3.38 18.87 25.09
C HIS A 448 -4.12 18.95 23.74
N CYS A 449 -5.45 18.85 23.83
CA CYS A 449 -6.35 18.69 22.69
C CYS A 449 -6.40 19.94 21.80
N ASP A 450 -6.25 21.13 22.40
CA ASP A 450 -6.44 22.43 21.76
C ASP A 450 -5.56 22.62 20.51
N MET A 451 -4.32 22.13 20.53
CA MET A 451 -3.39 22.26 19.40
C MET A 451 -3.81 21.38 18.21
N VAL A 452 -4.26 20.15 18.46
CA VAL A 452 -4.76 19.24 17.41
C VAL A 452 -6.09 19.76 16.83
N ILE A 453 -6.97 20.24 17.71
CA ILE A 453 -8.24 20.88 17.35
C ILE A 453 -8.01 22.12 16.47
N THR A 454 -7.05 22.98 16.85
CA THR A 454 -6.69 24.18 16.09
C THR A 454 -6.10 23.81 14.73
N TYR A 455 -5.15 22.87 14.69
CA TYR A 455 -4.55 22.37 13.46
C TYR A 455 -5.56 21.77 12.46
N GLY A 456 -6.62 21.10 12.94
CA GLY A 456 -7.71 20.61 12.09
C GLY A 456 -8.65 21.71 11.59
N LEU A 457 -9.02 22.66 12.46
CA LEU A 457 -9.92 23.77 12.10
C LEU A 457 -9.27 24.80 11.17
N ASP A 458 -7.99 25.13 11.39
CA ASP A 458 -7.26 26.08 10.55
C ASP A 458 -7.09 25.55 9.11
N GLN A 459 -6.96 24.23 8.95
CA GLN A 459 -6.98 23.59 7.63
C GLN A 459 -8.37 23.59 7.01
N LEU A 460 -9.43 23.33 7.80
CA LEU A 460 -10.82 23.38 7.32
C LEU A 460 -11.16 24.75 6.71
N GLU A 461 -10.80 25.86 7.38
CA GLU A 461 -11.05 27.21 6.87
C GLU A 461 -10.39 27.51 5.52
N ASN A 462 -9.28 26.86 5.21
CA ASN A 462 -8.49 27.11 4.00
C ASN A 462 -8.73 26.09 2.86
N CYS A 463 -9.30 24.90 3.12
CA CYS A 463 -9.37 23.81 2.14
C CYS A 463 -10.49 23.91 1.09
N GLN A 464 -11.32 24.96 1.08
CA GLN A 464 -12.55 25.04 0.28
C GLN A 464 -12.34 24.94 -1.25
N THR A 465 -11.18 25.34 -1.76
CA THR A 465 -10.86 25.38 -3.21
C THR A 465 -9.70 24.47 -3.61
N CYS A 466 -9.39 23.48 -2.78
CA CYS A 466 -8.24 22.58 -2.93
C CYS A 466 -8.55 21.31 -3.74
N GLY A 467 -7.52 20.48 -3.95
CA GLY A 467 -7.67 19.15 -4.52
C GLY A 467 -8.47 18.18 -3.62
N THR A 468 -9.19 17.27 -4.27
CA THR A 468 -10.04 16.24 -3.62
C THR A 468 -9.30 15.46 -2.52
N ASP A 469 -8.06 15.04 -2.77
CA ASP A 469 -7.28 14.20 -1.86
C ASP A 469 -6.98 14.92 -0.53
N TYR A 470 -6.62 16.21 -0.61
CA TYR A 470 -6.37 17.03 0.57
C TYR A 470 -7.67 17.34 1.33
N ILE A 471 -8.77 17.64 0.63
CA ILE A 471 -10.10 17.80 1.24
C ILE A 471 -10.53 16.54 2.01
N ILE A 472 -10.35 15.36 1.41
CA ILE A 472 -10.63 14.07 2.06
C ILE A 472 -9.74 13.89 3.29
N SER A 473 -8.46 14.23 3.19
CA SER A 473 -7.49 14.15 4.29
C SER A 473 -7.87 15.04 5.49
N VAL A 474 -8.31 16.29 5.25
CA VAL A 474 -8.80 17.20 6.30
C VAL A 474 -10.08 16.67 6.97
N LEU A 475 -11.05 16.16 6.19
CA LEU A 475 -12.31 15.64 6.73
C LEU A 475 -12.10 14.32 7.52
N ASN A 476 -11.17 13.47 7.09
CA ASN A 476 -10.75 12.29 7.84
C ASN A 476 -10.03 12.67 9.15
N LEU A 477 -9.16 13.68 9.13
CA LEU A 477 -8.52 14.20 10.35
C LEU A 477 -9.55 14.74 11.35
N LEU A 478 -10.53 15.54 10.89
CA LEU A 478 -11.61 16.04 11.75
C LEU A 478 -12.45 14.90 12.35
N THR A 479 -12.68 13.82 11.59
CA THR A 479 -13.35 12.61 12.08
C THR A 479 -12.55 11.95 13.21
N LEU A 480 -11.25 11.72 13.01
CA LEU A 480 -10.36 11.16 14.04
C LEU A 480 -10.23 12.05 15.28
N ILE A 481 -10.16 13.37 15.11
CA ILE A 481 -10.18 14.36 16.21
C ILE A 481 -11.44 14.16 17.07
N VAL A 482 -12.60 13.99 16.45
CA VAL A 482 -13.87 13.78 17.17
C VAL A 482 -13.89 12.43 17.89
N GLU A 483 -13.47 11.36 17.22
CA GLU A 483 -13.50 10.00 17.77
C GLU A 483 -12.56 9.82 18.98
N GLN A 484 -11.33 10.34 18.89
CA GLN A 484 -10.27 10.14 19.88
C GLN A 484 -10.36 11.11 21.08
N ILE A 485 -10.67 12.39 20.83
CA ILE A 485 -10.82 13.39 21.92
C ILE A 485 -12.17 13.23 22.62
N ASN A 486 -13.20 12.81 21.88
CA ASN A 486 -14.48 12.32 22.36
C ASN A 486 -15.13 13.22 23.43
N THR A 487 -15.17 12.79 24.70
CA THR A 487 -15.82 13.53 25.79
C THR A 487 -15.09 14.82 26.18
N LYS A 488 -13.85 15.02 25.74
CA LYS A 488 -12.99 16.18 26.08
C LYS A 488 -13.11 17.35 25.09
N LEU A 489 -13.91 17.19 24.02
CA LEU A 489 -14.17 18.26 23.05
C LEU A 489 -14.94 19.43 23.69
N PRO A 490 -14.61 20.69 23.39
CA PRO A 490 -15.39 21.86 23.80
C PRO A 490 -16.57 22.12 22.84
N SER A 491 -17.69 22.67 23.33
CA SER A 491 -18.83 23.04 22.46
C SER A 491 -18.45 24.05 21.36
N SER A 492 -17.46 24.91 21.61
CA SER A 492 -16.93 25.85 20.62
C SER A 492 -16.29 25.18 19.39
N PHE A 493 -15.91 23.89 19.46
CA PHE A 493 -15.50 23.12 18.29
C PHE A 493 -16.70 22.82 17.39
N VAL A 494 -17.79 22.25 17.93
CA VAL A 494 -18.98 21.93 17.13
C VAL A 494 -19.71 23.18 16.66
N GLU A 495 -19.66 24.28 17.41
CA GLU A 495 -20.14 25.59 16.95
C GLU A 495 -19.42 26.02 15.68
N LYS A 496 -18.07 26.11 15.70
CA LYS A 496 -17.27 26.42 14.51
C LYS A 496 -17.54 25.46 13.34
N LEU A 497 -17.83 24.20 13.62
CA LEU A 497 -18.03 23.16 12.61
C LEU A 497 -19.39 23.24 11.89
N PHE A 498 -20.45 23.72 12.55
CA PHE A 498 -21.82 23.75 12.00
C PHE A 498 -22.48 25.14 11.88
N ILE A 499 -21.77 26.25 12.15
CA ILE A 499 -22.23 27.59 11.77
C ILE A 499 -22.26 27.80 10.24
N PRO A 500 -23.11 28.68 9.68
CA PRO A 500 -23.23 28.89 8.23
C PRO A 500 -21.97 29.32 7.47
N SER A 501 -20.94 29.81 8.18
CA SER A 501 -19.64 30.16 7.59
C SER A 501 -18.67 28.98 7.47
N SER A 502 -18.92 27.88 8.20
CA SER A 502 -18.08 26.68 8.24
C SER A 502 -17.87 26.09 6.85
N LYS A 503 -16.61 25.81 6.49
CA LYS A 503 -16.29 25.21 5.19
C LYS A 503 -16.89 23.82 5.01
N LEU A 504 -17.14 23.08 6.08
CA LEU A 504 -17.82 21.77 6.03
C LEU A 504 -19.18 21.85 5.32
N LEU A 505 -19.94 22.91 5.60
CA LEU A 505 -21.27 23.12 5.01
C LEU A 505 -21.20 23.44 3.51
N PHE A 506 -20.06 23.94 3.00
CA PHE A 506 -19.79 24.11 1.57
C PHE A 506 -19.26 22.82 0.93
N LEU A 507 -18.40 22.07 1.62
CA LEU A 507 -17.78 20.84 1.13
C LEU A 507 -18.78 19.71 0.89
N ARG A 508 -19.87 19.61 1.67
CA ARG A 508 -20.93 18.60 1.41
C ARG A 508 -21.67 18.78 0.07
N TYR A 509 -21.53 19.92 -0.62
CA TYR A 509 -22.05 20.12 -1.97
C TYR A 509 -21.06 19.69 -3.09
N HIS A 510 -19.94 19.06 -2.75
CA HIS A 510 -18.94 18.66 -3.74
C HIS A 510 -19.45 17.61 -4.74
N LYS A 511 -18.89 17.60 -5.95
CA LYS A 511 -19.31 16.70 -7.03
C LYS A 511 -18.89 15.25 -6.80
N GLU A 512 -17.68 15.06 -6.27
CA GLU A 512 -17.17 13.73 -5.97
C GLU A 512 -17.81 13.16 -4.71
N LYS A 513 -18.45 12.00 -4.85
CA LYS A 513 -19.23 11.34 -3.78
C LYS A 513 -18.39 10.99 -2.56
N GLU A 514 -17.09 10.78 -2.74
CA GLU A 514 -16.16 10.45 -1.65
C GLU A 514 -16.02 11.62 -0.68
N VAL A 515 -15.92 12.86 -1.17
CA VAL A 515 -15.92 14.07 -0.34
C VAL A 515 -17.25 14.21 0.42
N VAL A 516 -18.38 13.95 -0.24
CA VAL A 516 -19.70 14.01 0.40
C VAL A 516 -19.84 12.92 1.48
N ALA A 517 -19.25 11.74 1.26
CA ALA A 517 -19.25 10.63 2.22
C ALA A 517 -18.39 10.93 3.45
N VAL A 518 -17.17 11.47 3.31
CA VAL A 518 -16.36 11.85 4.48
C VAL A 518 -16.87 13.11 5.17
N ALA A 519 -17.49 14.05 4.44
CA ALA A 519 -18.23 15.16 5.04
C ALA A 519 -19.43 14.65 5.88
N HIS A 520 -20.12 13.60 5.44
CA HIS A 520 -21.17 12.94 6.22
C HIS A 520 -20.59 12.19 7.43
N ALA A 521 -19.46 11.50 7.29
CA ALA A 521 -18.77 10.82 8.40
C ALA A 521 -18.42 11.77 9.56
N VAL A 522 -18.01 13.02 9.28
CA VAL A 522 -17.81 14.05 10.32
C VAL A 522 -19.11 14.32 11.11
N TYR A 523 -20.27 14.39 10.46
CA TYR A 523 -21.55 14.51 11.16
C TYR A 523 -21.86 13.24 11.99
N GLN A 524 -21.60 12.04 11.44
CA GLN A 524 -21.84 10.78 12.15
C GLN A 524 -20.96 10.64 13.41
N ALA A 525 -19.69 11.03 13.34
CA ALA A 525 -18.77 11.02 14.47
C ALA A 525 -19.24 11.96 15.58
N VAL A 526 -19.60 13.21 15.25
CA VAL A 526 -20.12 14.16 16.25
C VAL A 526 -21.45 13.67 16.83
N LEU A 527 -22.36 13.16 15.99
CA LEU A 527 -23.65 12.61 16.44
C LEU A 527 -23.53 11.30 17.25
N SER A 528 -22.34 10.71 17.31
CA SER A 528 -22.01 9.52 18.12
C SER A 528 -21.30 9.85 19.44
N LEU A 529 -21.08 11.13 19.76
CA LEU A 529 -20.42 11.56 21.00
C LEU A 529 -21.23 11.19 22.25
N LYS A 530 -20.51 10.85 23.34
CA LYS A 530 -21.10 10.53 24.64
C LYS A 530 -21.26 11.74 25.57
N ASN A 531 -20.70 12.90 25.19
CA ASN A 531 -20.83 14.15 25.92
C ASN A 531 -22.12 14.87 25.49
N ILE A 532 -23.17 14.73 26.31
CA ILE A 532 -24.52 15.23 25.99
C ILE A 532 -24.53 16.75 25.73
N PRO A 533 -23.94 17.65 26.56
CA PRO A 533 -23.86 19.08 26.25
C PRO A 533 -23.28 19.43 24.87
N VAL A 534 -22.20 18.77 24.44
CA VAL A 534 -21.56 19.03 23.14
C VAL A 534 -22.45 18.51 22.00
N LEU A 535 -23.02 17.31 22.18
CA LEU A 535 -23.94 16.69 21.25
C LEU A 535 -25.24 17.50 21.07
N GLU A 536 -25.75 18.10 22.16
CA GLU A 536 -26.93 18.97 22.17
C GLU A 536 -26.70 20.26 21.36
N THR A 537 -25.52 20.90 21.50
CA THR A 537 -25.14 22.05 20.67
C THR A 537 -25.10 21.69 19.19
N ALA A 538 -24.48 20.57 18.81
CA ALA A 538 -24.45 20.10 17.42
C ALA A 538 -25.87 19.78 16.88
N TYR A 539 -26.69 19.08 17.67
CA TYR A 539 -28.06 18.73 17.31
C TYR A 539 -28.95 19.98 17.08
N LYS A 540 -28.83 21.00 17.95
CA LYS A 540 -29.53 22.29 17.81
C LYS A 540 -29.09 23.08 16.58
N LEU A 541 -27.81 23.04 16.21
CA LEU A 541 -27.31 23.66 14.99
C LEU A 541 -27.88 22.97 13.73
N ILE A 542 -27.88 21.63 13.69
CA ILE A 542 -28.41 20.84 12.57
C ILE A 542 -29.94 21.02 12.42
N LEU A 543 -30.70 21.00 13.52
CA LEU A 543 -32.14 21.31 13.46
C LEU A 543 -32.42 22.76 13.05
N GLY A 544 -31.58 23.70 13.49
CA GLY A 544 -31.66 25.11 13.08
C GLY A 544 -31.43 25.31 11.59
N GLU A 545 -30.47 24.59 11.01
CA GLU A 545 -30.20 24.60 9.56
C GLU A 545 -31.37 23.99 8.78
N MET A 546 -31.79 22.77 9.13
CA MET A 546 -32.92 22.08 8.51
C MET A 546 -34.20 22.93 8.56
N THR A 547 -34.44 23.62 9.68
CA THR A 547 -35.59 24.53 9.87
C THR A 547 -35.46 25.78 9.00
N CYS A 548 -34.25 26.31 8.81
CA CYS A 548 -34.02 27.43 7.89
C CYS A 548 -34.29 27.00 6.43
N ALA A 549 -33.74 25.85 6.02
CA ALA A 549 -33.97 25.28 4.68
C ALA A 549 -35.47 24.99 4.42
N LEU A 550 -36.18 24.38 5.38
CA LEU A 550 -37.62 24.13 5.27
C LEU A 550 -38.43 25.42 5.11
N ASN A 551 -38.11 26.47 5.88
CA ASN A 551 -38.80 27.76 5.77
C ASN A 551 -38.49 28.47 4.44
N ASN A 552 -37.27 28.37 3.91
CA ASN A 552 -36.93 28.86 2.56
C ASN A 552 -37.76 28.14 1.47
N LEU A 553 -37.98 26.82 1.60
CA LEU A 553 -38.86 26.07 0.70
C LEU A 553 -40.33 26.52 0.82
N LEU A 554 -40.84 26.71 2.03
CA LEU A 554 -42.21 27.20 2.28
C LEU A 554 -42.43 28.60 1.68
N HIS A 555 -41.50 29.53 1.86
CA HIS A 555 -41.55 30.88 1.28
C HIS A 555 -41.56 30.84 -0.26
N SER A 556 -40.80 29.92 -0.88
CA SER A 556 -40.83 29.72 -2.34
C SER A 556 -42.20 29.29 -2.88
N LEU A 557 -43.06 28.74 -2.01
CA LEU A 557 -44.44 28.33 -2.30
C LEU A 557 -45.49 29.31 -1.72
N GLN A 558 -45.06 30.47 -1.21
CA GLN A 558 -45.91 31.47 -0.55
C GLN A 558 -46.65 30.96 0.70
N LEU A 559 -46.07 29.97 1.39
CA LEU A 559 -46.57 29.39 2.63
C LEU A 559 -45.90 30.01 3.87
N PRO A 560 -46.59 30.05 5.03
CA PRO A 560 -46.04 30.61 6.27
C PRO A 560 -44.95 29.73 6.88
N ASP A 561 -44.18 30.32 7.80
CA ASP A 561 -43.16 29.63 8.59
C ASP A 561 -43.70 28.43 9.39
N ALA A 562 -42.86 27.41 9.51
CA ALA A 562 -43.03 26.24 10.36
C ALA A 562 -41.91 26.12 11.41
N CYS A 563 -42.12 25.23 12.38
CA CYS A 563 -41.11 24.73 13.33
C CYS A 563 -40.37 25.82 14.13
N SER A 564 -41.08 26.84 14.61
CA SER A 564 -40.50 27.98 15.35
C SER A 564 -39.71 27.59 16.61
N GLU A 565 -40.06 26.47 17.25
CA GLU A 565 -39.47 26.00 18.51
C GLU A 565 -38.06 25.40 18.35
N ILE A 566 -37.66 25.00 17.13
CA ILE A 566 -36.34 24.43 16.82
C ILE A 566 -35.50 25.34 15.91
N LYS A 567 -35.84 26.63 15.82
CA LYS A 567 -35.01 27.64 15.15
C LYS A 567 -33.74 27.95 15.95
N HIS A 568 -32.66 28.28 15.24
CA HIS A 568 -31.38 28.66 15.85
C HIS A 568 -30.91 30.02 15.30
N GLU A 569 -30.49 30.94 16.20
CA GLU A 569 -30.16 32.33 15.84
C GLU A 569 -29.05 32.44 14.77
N ALA A 570 -28.12 31.49 14.72
CA ALA A 570 -27.05 31.47 13.70
C ALA A 570 -27.57 31.45 12.26
N PHE A 571 -28.76 30.86 12.00
CA PHE A 571 -29.34 30.71 10.67
C PHE A 571 -30.38 31.79 10.32
N LYS A 572 -30.64 32.74 11.22
CA LYS A 572 -31.73 33.74 11.17
C LYS A 572 -31.74 34.62 9.91
N ASN A 573 -30.56 34.86 9.33
CA ASN A 573 -30.37 35.67 8.13
C ASN A 573 -29.89 34.84 6.92
N HIS A 574 -29.91 33.50 7.00
CA HIS A 574 -29.43 32.64 5.92
C HIS A 574 -30.55 32.40 4.88
N VAL A 575 -30.18 32.45 3.59
CA VAL A 575 -31.12 32.26 2.48
C VAL A 575 -30.57 31.19 1.55
N PHE A 576 -31.32 30.10 1.41
CA PHE A 576 -31.01 29.00 0.51
C PHE A 576 -31.81 29.15 -0.80
N ASN A 577 -31.21 28.76 -1.92
CA ASN A 577 -32.00 28.47 -3.12
C ASN A 577 -32.78 27.13 -2.94
N VAL A 578 -33.79 26.88 -3.76
CA VAL A 578 -34.69 25.71 -3.64
C VAL A 578 -33.94 24.37 -3.71
N ASP A 579 -32.96 24.24 -4.61
CA ASP A 579 -32.21 22.99 -4.79
C ASP A 579 -31.27 22.72 -3.63
N ASN A 580 -30.57 23.75 -3.13
CA ASN A 580 -29.73 23.67 -1.93
C ASN A 580 -30.57 23.34 -0.70
N ALA A 581 -31.69 24.04 -0.49
CA ALA A 581 -32.57 23.78 0.67
C ALA A 581 -33.10 22.34 0.67
N LYS A 582 -33.50 21.83 -0.51
CA LYS A 582 -33.92 20.44 -0.69
C LYS A 582 -32.77 19.45 -0.42
N PHE A 583 -31.55 19.75 -0.85
CA PHE A 583 -30.37 18.93 -0.56
C PHE A 583 -30.08 18.88 0.95
N VAL A 584 -30.04 20.05 1.61
CA VAL A 584 -29.72 20.21 3.03
C VAL A 584 -30.67 19.39 3.90
N VAL A 585 -31.99 19.55 3.74
CA VAL A 585 -32.98 18.77 4.52
C VAL A 585 -32.77 17.25 4.37
N ILE A 586 -32.43 16.76 3.16
CA ILE A 586 -32.16 15.33 2.92
C ILE A 586 -30.82 14.89 3.55
N PHE A 587 -29.78 15.71 3.46
CA PHE A 587 -28.46 15.45 4.04
C PHE A 587 -28.53 15.40 5.57
N ASP A 588 -29.20 16.35 6.18
CA ASP A 588 -29.34 16.46 7.64
C ASP A 588 -30.20 15.32 8.20
N LEU A 589 -31.32 14.98 7.53
CA LEU A 589 -32.11 13.78 7.87
C LEU A 589 -31.26 12.50 7.76
N SER A 590 -30.39 12.39 6.75
CA SER A 590 -29.44 11.28 6.62
C SER A 590 -28.46 11.23 7.79
N ALA A 591 -27.88 12.37 8.20
CA ALA A 591 -26.99 12.46 9.36
C ALA A 591 -27.69 12.04 10.66
N LEU A 592 -28.93 12.49 10.88
CA LEU A 592 -29.74 12.15 12.06
C LEU A 592 -30.12 10.65 12.14
N THR A 593 -30.01 9.87 11.05
CA THR A 593 -30.16 8.40 11.15
C THR A 593 -29.14 7.76 12.10
N THR A 594 -28.00 8.42 12.35
CA THR A 594 -26.98 8.00 13.33
C THR A 594 -27.58 7.84 14.73
N ILE A 595 -28.30 8.84 15.22
CA ILE A 595 -28.96 8.78 16.54
C ILE A 595 -30.28 7.99 16.50
N GLY A 596 -30.96 7.93 15.35
CA GLY A 596 -32.22 7.19 15.20
C GLY A 596 -32.06 5.67 15.14
N ASN A 597 -30.95 5.18 14.59
CA ASN A 597 -30.64 3.75 14.49
C ASN A 597 -29.80 3.23 15.68
N ALA A 598 -29.34 4.11 16.57
CA ALA A 598 -28.52 3.74 17.72
C ALA A 598 -29.35 2.98 18.79
N LYS A 599 -29.01 1.71 19.02
CA LYS A 599 -29.75 0.77 19.89
C LYS A 599 -29.96 1.22 21.34
N ASN A 600 -29.23 2.23 21.82
CA ASN A 600 -29.36 2.87 23.13
C ASN A 600 -29.09 4.38 23.02
N SER A 601 -29.79 5.06 22.10
CA SER A 601 -29.60 6.50 21.86
C SER A 601 -29.95 7.35 23.08
N LEU A 602 -28.97 7.96 23.73
CA LEU A 602 -29.20 8.83 24.90
C LEU A 602 -30.13 10.01 24.56
N ILE A 603 -29.99 10.63 23.38
CA ILE A 603 -30.88 11.71 22.94
C ILE A 603 -32.33 11.23 22.76
N GLY A 604 -32.54 10.05 22.18
CA GLY A 604 -33.87 9.45 22.03
C GLY A 604 -34.56 9.07 23.35
N VAL A 605 -33.86 9.18 24.49
CA VAL A 605 -34.37 8.85 25.83
C VAL A 605 -34.30 10.05 26.81
N SER A 606 -33.56 11.11 26.47
CA SER A 606 -33.20 12.19 27.42
C SER A 606 -33.48 13.63 26.93
N ILE A 607 -33.92 13.81 25.68
CA ILE A 607 -34.20 15.14 25.07
C ILE A 607 -35.67 15.23 24.57
N PHE A 608 -36.48 14.18 24.80
CA PHE A 608 -37.94 14.16 24.61
C PHE A 608 -38.64 14.05 25.98
#